data_AF-A0A357B2S9-F1
#
_entry.id   AF-A0A357B2S9-F1
#
_cell.length_a   1.000
_cell.length_b   1.000
_cell.length_c   1.000
_cell.angle_alpha   90.00
_cell.angle_beta   90.00
_cell.angle_gamma   90.00
#
_symmetry.space_group_name_H-M   'P 1'
#
loop_
_entity.id
_entity.type
_entity.pdbx_description
1 polymer ?
#
loop_
_entity_poly.entity_id
_entity_poly.type
_entity_poly.pdbx_seq_one_letter_code
_entity_poly.pdbx_strand_id
1 'polypeptide(L)'
;MKKILLLLICAVIAFSSACAKSDLPKNNDTCTNENQTIAPDYDIENKPQTTPKATSEVDPEETPAAKPQETPAAKPQETPAAKPEETPAAKPEETPAAKPEETPAAKPEETPETKPEDNILEGELEDIIEKIYSISEVELPQTDLTEVTSENSKYFLGTDNIEFAEALASEPLMGSTPHSLVLLRAKDGADIDEIKAEIKNNVDPRKWICVGVDPEKVIVDNIDNLIILIMDNESEKLHEAFLSLKK
;
A
#
# COMPACT_ATOMS: atom_id res chain seq x y z
N MET A 1 19.45 58.55 -0.70
CA MET A 1 18.79 59.75 -0.14
C MET A 1 17.28 59.58 -0.28
N LYS A 2 16.52 59.72 0.83
CA LYS A 2 15.03 59.78 0.96
C LYS A 2 14.29 58.48 0.56
N LYS A 3 13.71 57.60 1.40
CA LYS A 3 12.94 57.70 2.67
C LYS A 3 11.92 58.84 2.68
N ILE A 4 10.65 58.52 2.39
CA ILE A 4 9.38 59.28 2.55
C ILE A 4 8.32 58.37 1.86
N LEU A 5 7.13 58.04 2.37
CA LEU A 5 6.37 58.48 3.52
C LEU A 5 5.20 57.51 3.71
N LEU A 6 4.98 57.16 4.98
CA LEU A 6 3.84 56.51 5.60
C LEU A 6 2.56 57.39 5.52
N LEU A 7 1.39 56.82 5.18
CA LEU A 7 0.03 57.32 5.49
C LEU A 7 -0.96 56.16 5.22
N LEU A 8 -1.34 55.31 6.19
CA LEU A 8 -2.35 55.52 7.24
C LEU A 8 -3.65 56.19 6.75
N ILE A 9 -4.63 55.40 6.33
CA ILE A 9 -6.06 55.72 6.46
C ILE A 9 -6.82 54.49 6.98
N CYS A 10 -7.35 54.66 8.18
CA CYS A 10 -8.32 53.83 8.86
C CYS A 10 -9.67 53.82 8.12
N ALA A 11 -10.33 52.66 8.05
CA ALA A 11 -11.79 52.61 8.05
C ALA A 11 -12.26 51.27 8.64
N VAL A 12 -12.58 51.34 9.93
CA VAL A 12 -13.37 50.36 10.67
C VAL A 12 -14.74 50.26 10.00
N ILE A 13 -15.12 49.07 9.53
CA ILE A 13 -16.53 48.73 9.28
C ILE A 13 -16.86 47.52 10.14
N ALA A 14 -17.38 47.82 11.33
CA ALA A 14 -18.16 46.88 12.13
C ALA A 14 -19.63 47.04 11.73
N PHE A 15 -20.22 45.99 11.16
CA PHE A 15 -21.66 45.72 11.14
C PHE A 15 -21.81 44.29 11.68
N SER A 16 -22.14 44.14 12.96
CA SER A 16 -23.50 44.00 13.49
C SER A 16 -24.30 42.85 12.88
N SER A 17 -24.38 41.78 13.67
CA SER A 17 -25.60 41.08 14.09
C SER A 17 -26.61 40.65 13.02
N ALA A 18 -26.76 39.33 12.84
CA ALA A 18 -28.00 38.63 13.19
C ALA A 18 -27.87 37.12 12.94
N CYS A 19 -28.00 36.34 14.01
CA CYS A 19 -28.45 34.95 13.93
C CYS A 19 -29.94 34.96 13.56
N ALA A 20 -30.31 34.30 12.48
CA ALA A 20 -31.69 33.87 12.25
C ALA A 20 -31.71 32.34 12.11
N LYS A 21 -32.18 31.70 13.18
CA LYS A 21 -32.60 30.29 13.21
C LYS A 21 -33.87 30.19 12.37
N SER A 22 -33.90 29.30 11.40
CA SER A 22 -35.14 28.88 10.73
C SER A 22 -35.69 27.64 11.43
N ASP A 23 -36.96 27.76 11.81
CA ASP A 23 -37.75 26.84 12.61
C ASP A 23 -37.95 25.44 12.00
N LEU A 24 -37.85 24.43 12.86
CA LEU A 24 -38.43 23.09 12.70
C LEU A 24 -39.87 23.09 13.26
N PRO A 25 -40.85 22.46 12.60
CA PRO A 25 -42.16 22.25 13.19
C PRO A 25 -42.15 21.08 14.20
N LYS A 26 -42.70 21.36 15.38
CA LYS A 26 -42.96 20.43 16.48
C LYS A 26 -44.24 19.63 16.19
N ASN A 27 -44.18 18.32 16.35
CA ASN A 27 -45.34 17.52 16.74
C ASN A 27 -45.06 16.82 18.08
N ASN A 28 -45.79 17.31 19.08
CA ASN A 28 -46.00 16.74 20.40
C ASN A 28 -46.96 15.55 20.27
N ASP A 29 -46.72 14.45 20.98
CA ASP A 29 -47.66 14.02 22.01
C ASP A 29 -47.01 13.02 22.98
N THR A 30 -47.47 13.15 24.22
CA THR A 30 -46.74 12.93 25.46
C THR A 30 -47.04 11.54 26.02
N CYS A 31 -46.00 10.82 26.46
CA CYS A 31 -46.17 9.70 27.40
C CYS A 31 -46.11 10.27 28.83
N THR A 32 -47.20 10.12 29.58
CA THR A 32 -47.18 10.29 31.04
C THR A 32 -47.57 8.98 31.70
N ASN A 33 -46.69 8.57 32.61
CA ASN A 33 -46.75 7.40 33.47
C ASN A 33 -47.31 7.87 34.82
N GLU A 34 -48.38 7.23 35.30
CA GLU A 34 -48.77 7.28 36.70
C GLU A 34 -48.88 5.87 37.27
N ASN A 35 -48.18 5.72 38.39
CA ASN A 35 -47.99 4.54 39.21
C ASN A 35 -48.92 4.65 40.42
N GLN A 36 -49.72 3.62 40.76
CA GLN A 36 -49.70 2.98 42.09
C GLN A 36 -50.84 1.98 42.41
N THR A 37 -50.39 0.80 42.87
CA THR A 37 -50.81 0.01 44.05
C THR A 37 -52.18 -0.72 44.10
N ILE A 38 -52.17 -2.06 44.26
CA ILE A 38 -52.50 -2.86 45.48
C ILE A 38 -52.79 -4.34 45.10
N ALA A 39 -51.87 -5.23 45.52
CA ALA A 39 -51.98 -6.53 46.22
C ALA A 39 -52.90 -7.70 45.72
N PRO A 40 -52.60 -8.96 46.15
CA PRO A 40 -52.74 -10.19 45.36
C PRO A 40 -53.92 -11.09 45.79
N ASP A 41 -54.39 -11.97 44.90
CA ASP A 41 -54.97 -13.25 45.31
C ASP A 41 -55.03 -14.28 44.15
N TYR A 42 -55.07 -15.55 44.55
CA TYR A 42 -54.79 -16.76 43.80
C TYR A 42 -55.94 -17.30 42.93
N ASP A 43 -55.52 -18.18 42.00
CA ASP A 43 -56.11 -19.47 41.61
C ASP A 43 -57.04 -19.63 40.39
N ILE A 44 -56.62 -20.62 39.57
CA ILE A 44 -57.41 -21.60 38.81
C ILE A 44 -58.15 -21.09 37.57
N GLU A 45 -57.81 -21.62 36.37
CA GLU A 45 -58.56 -22.69 35.68
C GLU A 45 -58.16 -22.87 34.20
N ASN A 46 -58.12 -24.13 33.76
CA ASN A 46 -58.38 -24.64 32.40
C ASN A 46 -57.40 -24.40 31.22
N LYS A 47 -56.47 -25.36 31.08
CA LYS A 47 -56.42 -26.36 29.99
C LYS A 47 -56.90 -25.96 28.57
N PRO A 48 -56.09 -26.17 27.51
CA PRO A 48 -56.60 -26.54 26.19
C PRO A 48 -56.89 -28.06 26.14
N GLN A 49 -58.16 -28.44 25.92
CA GLN A 49 -58.54 -29.75 25.38
C GLN A 49 -58.18 -29.76 23.88
N THR A 50 -57.23 -30.62 23.46
CA THR A 50 -57.41 -32.03 23.02
C THR A 50 -58.37 -32.11 21.82
N THR A 51 -57.85 -32.12 20.59
CA THR A 51 -57.49 -33.33 19.77
C THR A 51 -58.75 -34.03 19.21
N PRO A 52 -58.67 -35.11 18.41
CA PRO A 52 -57.64 -35.60 17.46
C PRO A 52 -58.31 -36.00 16.11
N LYS A 53 -57.51 -36.55 15.18
CA LYS A 53 -57.63 -37.95 14.67
C LYS A 53 -56.96 -38.00 13.30
N ALA A 54 -55.69 -38.42 13.25
CA ALA A 54 -55.21 -39.81 13.10
C ALA A 54 -55.20 -40.21 11.62
N THR A 55 -54.25 -40.97 11.09
CA THR A 55 -53.39 -42.04 11.64
C THR A 55 -52.38 -42.33 10.50
N SER A 56 -51.07 -42.26 10.72
CA SER A 56 -50.16 -43.30 11.25
C SER A 56 -49.87 -44.46 10.30
N GLU A 57 -48.58 -44.58 9.93
CA GLU A 57 -47.74 -45.80 9.84
C GLU A 57 -46.27 -45.26 9.75
N VAL A 58 -45.46 -45.19 10.83
CA VAL A 58 -44.69 -46.24 11.59
C VAL A 58 -43.56 -46.83 10.71
N ASP A 59 -42.31 -46.32 10.76
CA ASP A 59 -41.14 -46.70 11.61
C ASP A 59 -40.13 -47.58 10.81
N PRO A 60 -38.82 -47.76 11.12
CA PRO A 60 -37.94 -47.13 12.12
C PRO A 60 -36.56 -46.61 11.65
N GLU A 61 -35.91 -45.90 12.59
CA GLU A 61 -34.45 -45.74 12.69
C GLU A 61 -33.69 -47.08 12.58
N GLU A 62 -32.57 -47.08 11.86
CA GLU A 62 -31.47 -48.02 12.08
C GLU A 62 -30.14 -47.23 11.99
N THR A 63 -29.60 -46.84 13.14
CA THR A 63 -28.14 -46.71 13.38
C THR A 63 -27.53 -48.10 13.66
N PRO A 64 -26.20 -48.28 13.68
CA PRO A 64 -25.14 -47.84 12.77
C PRO A 64 -24.23 -49.04 12.38
N ALA A 65 -23.68 -49.07 11.16
CA ALA A 65 -22.63 -50.05 10.83
C ALA A 65 -21.50 -49.42 10.02
N ALA A 66 -20.37 -49.23 10.69
CA ALA A 66 -19.09 -48.93 10.08
C ALA A 66 -18.66 -50.03 9.09
N LYS A 67 -18.19 -49.63 7.91
CA LYS A 67 -17.33 -50.45 7.05
C LYS A 67 -16.50 -49.56 6.11
N PRO A 68 -15.36 -50.03 5.60
CA PRO A 68 -14.06 -49.54 6.04
C PRO A 68 -13.33 -48.72 4.96
N GLN A 69 -12.29 -48.01 5.41
CA GLN A 69 -11.21 -47.49 4.59
C GLN A 69 -10.71 -48.54 3.58
N GLU A 70 -10.75 -48.18 2.30
CA GLU A 70 -9.99 -48.85 1.24
C GLU A 70 -8.51 -48.50 1.44
N THR A 71 -7.79 -49.36 2.16
CA THR A 71 -6.34 -49.49 2.05
C THR A 71 -5.99 -50.31 0.81
N PRO A 72 -5.11 -49.85 -0.09
CA PRO A 72 -4.50 -50.72 -1.09
C PRO A 72 -3.55 -51.72 -0.40
N ALA A 73 -3.87 -53.01 -0.50
CA ALA A 73 -3.04 -54.11 -0.03
C ALA A 73 -1.82 -54.33 -0.94
N ALA A 74 -0.70 -54.72 -0.33
CA ALA A 74 0.57 -55.02 -0.98
C ALA A 74 0.68 -56.48 -1.51
N LYS A 75 1.67 -56.66 -2.41
CA LYS A 75 2.42 -57.86 -2.89
C LYS A 75 1.88 -58.61 -4.14
N PRO A 76 2.73 -59.33 -4.94
CA PRO A 76 4.15 -59.67 -4.75
C PRO A 76 5.13 -59.53 -5.95
N GLN A 77 6.43 -59.67 -5.62
CA GLN A 77 7.57 -59.85 -6.52
C GLN A 77 7.38 -61.04 -7.47
N GLU A 78 7.70 -60.85 -8.75
CA GLU A 78 8.05 -61.90 -9.70
C GLU A 78 9.36 -61.48 -10.38
N THR A 79 10.42 -62.22 -10.07
CA THR A 79 11.73 -62.23 -10.75
C THR A 79 11.63 -62.89 -12.12
N PRO A 80 12.31 -62.37 -13.15
CA PRO A 80 12.82 -63.23 -14.23
C PRO A 80 14.33 -63.49 -14.10
N ALA A 81 14.70 -64.73 -14.38
CA ALA A 81 16.01 -65.33 -14.22
C ALA A 81 16.99 -65.07 -15.39
N ALA A 82 18.29 -65.15 -15.05
CA ALA A 82 19.43 -65.70 -15.80
C ALA A 82 19.96 -65.04 -17.11
N LYS A 83 21.16 -64.42 -17.01
CA LYS A 83 22.50 -64.73 -17.64
C LYS A 83 22.57 -64.89 -19.19
N PRO A 84 23.63 -64.46 -19.97
CA PRO A 84 25.07 -64.34 -19.65
C PRO A 84 25.83 -63.06 -20.08
N GLU A 85 27.05 -62.99 -19.54
CA GLU A 85 28.19 -62.13 -19.90
C GLU A 85 28.47 -62.11 -21.41
N GLU A 86 28.68 -60.92 -21.98
CA GLU A 86 29.73 -60.71 -22.98
C GLU A 86 30.33 -59.31 -22.81
N THR A 87 31.61 -59.28 -22.46
CA THR A 87 32.53 -58.15 -22.66
C THR A 87 32.61 -57.77 -24.14
N PRO A 88 32.73 -56.47 -24.43
CA PRO A 88 33.80 -56.06 -25.34
C PRO A 88 34.61 -54.88 -24.81
N ALA A 89 35.92 -55.15 -24.72
CA ALA A 89 37.05 -54.29 -25.03
C ALA A 89 37.06 -52.82 -24.54
N ALA A 90 38.03 -52.56 -23.67
CA ALA A 90 38.58 -51.24 -23.39
C ALA A 90 38.93 -50.47 -24.69
N LYS A 91 38.45 -49.23 -24.77
CA LYS A 91 38.99 -48.17 -25.64
C LYS A 91 38.77 -46.81 -24.92
N PRO A 92 39.61 -45.81 -25.18
CA PRO A 92 40.31 -45.06 -24.15
C PRO A 92 39.50 -43.84 -23.69
N GLU A 93 39.82 -43.38 -22.48
CA GLU A 93 39.40 -42.09 -21.92
C GLU A 93 39.71 -40.95 -22.90
N GLU A 94 38.68 -40.45 -23.58
CA GLU A 94 38.68 -39.06 -24.02
C GLU A 94 37.88 -38.26 -23.00
N THR A 95 38.63 -37.54 -22.18
CA THR A 95 38.15 -36.43 -21.36
C THR A 95 37.33 -35.46 -22.23
N PRO A 96 36.04 -35.25 -21.96
CA PRO A 96 35.37 -34.06 -22.43
C PRO A 96 35.95 -32.90 -21.63
N ALA A 97 36.69 -32.02 -22.30
CA ALA A 97 37.11 -30.74 -21.76
C ALA A 97 35.89 -30.08 -21.10
N ALA A 98 36.05 -29.68 -19.84
CA ALA A 98 35.03 -28.98 -19.08
C ALA A 98 34.52 -27.80 -19.92
N LYS A 99 33.24 -27.88 -20.30
CA LYS A 99 32.47 -26.72 -20.73
C LYS A 99 32.56 -25.70 -19.60
N PRO A 100 33.09 -24.49 -19.83
CA PRO A 100 32.97 -23.44 -18.83
C PRO A 100 31.48 -23.18 -18.65
N GLU A 101 30.98 -23.37 -17.43
CA GLU A 101 29.75 -22.76 -17.00
C GLU A 101 29.97 -21.25 -17.17
N GLU A 102 29.36 -20.66 -18.20
CA GLU A 102 29.18 -19.23 -18.28
C GLU A 102 28.29 -18.85 -17.11
N THR A 103 28.95 -18.53 -16.00
CA THR A 103 28.41 -17.67 -14.96
C THR A 103 27.92 -16.41 -15.68
N PRO A 104 26.65 -16.01 -15.55
CA PRO A 104 26.25 -14.68 -15.95
C PRO A 104 27.16 -13.74 -15.17
N ALA A 105 27.97 -12.97 -15.90
CA ALA A 105 28.77 -11.91 -15.31
C ALA A 105 27.83 -11.10 -14.40
N ALA A 106 28.16 -11.04 -13.11
CA ALA A 106 27.56 -10.07 -12.22
C ALA A 106 27.65 -8.73 -12.95
N LYS A 107 26.49 -8.14 -13.26
CA LYS A 107 26.38 -6.75 -13.66
C LYS A 107 27.26 -5.99 -12.66
N PRO A 108 28.31 -5.27 -13.10
CA PRO A 108 29.06 -4.43 -12.19
C PRO A 108 28.04 -3.54 -11.49
N GLU A 109 27.99 -3.60 -10.16
CA GLU A 109 27.54 -2.45 -9.38
C GLU A 109 28.50 -1.34 -9.81
N GLU A 110 28.04 -0.49 -10.73
CA GLU A 110 28.70 0.78 -11.00
C GLU A 110 28.55 1.57 -9.71
N THR A 111 29.55 1.48 -8.83
CA THR A 111 29.79 2.54 -7.85
C THR A 111 29.86 3.85 -8.63
N PRO A 112 28.94 4.80 -8.44
CA PRO A 112 29.00 6.05 -9.19
C PRO A 112 30.30 6.76 -8.84
N GLU A 113 31.17 6.91 -9.85
CA GLU A 113 32.34 7.77 -9.74
C GLU A 113 31.82 9.18 -9.41
N THR A 114 32.21 9.71 -8.24
CA THR A 114 31.85 11.04 -7.79
C THR A 114 32.37 12.09 -8.78
N LYS A 115 31.53 12.43 -9.76
CA LYS A 115 31.69 13.58 -10.65
C LYS A 115 31.68 14.85 -9.77
N PRO A 116 32.50 15.88 -10.09
CA PRO A 116 32.50 17.12 -9.33
C PRO A 116 31.08 17.67 -9.19
N GLU A 117 30.68 17.93 -7.95
CA GLU A 117 29.32 18.19 -7.46
C GLU A 117 28.70 19.50 -7.97
N ASP A 118 29.08 20.03 -9.13
CA ASP A 118 28.76 21.41 -9.50
C ASP A 118 27.28 21.66 -9.80
N ASN A 119 26.50 20.63 -10.12
CA ASN A 119 25.03 20.72 -10.14
C ASN A 119 24.34 19.34 -10.00
N ILE A 120 24.27 18.79 -8.78
CA ILE A 120 23.66 17.46 -8.51
C ILE A 120 22.21 17.40 -9.03
N LEU A 121 21.49 18.52 -8.97
CA LEU A 121 20.09 18.61 -9.36
C LEU A 121 19.86 18.46 -10.87
N GLU A 122 20.88 18.67 -11.70
CA GLU A 122 20.82 18.50 -13.17
C GLU A 122 21.26 17.09 -13.63
N GLY A 123 21.65 16.21 -12.70
CA GLY A 123 22.06 14.83 -13.01
C GLY A 123 20.90 13.86 -13.21
N GLU A 124 21.25 12.58 -13.30
CA GLU A 124 20.31 11.46 -13.39
C GLU A 124 19.47 11.38 -12.10
N LEU A 125 18.18 11.04 -12.22
CA LEU A 125 17.30 10.94 -11.05
C LEU A 125 17.75 9.85 -10.06
N GLU A 126 18.34 8.76 -10.55
CA GLU A 126 18.90 7.67 -9.74
C GLU A 126 19.97 8.19 -8.77
N ASP A 127 20.98 8.91 -9.28
CA ASP A 127 22.04 9.52 -8.47
C ASP A 127 21.49 10.46 -7.39
N ILE A 128 20.42 11.20 -7.71
CA ILE A 128 19.77 12.11 -6.76
C ILE A 128 19.08 11.33 -5.65
N ILE A 129 18.35 10.26 -5.98
CA ILE A 129 17.69 9.39 -4.99
C ILE A 129 18.74 8.74 -4.07
N GLU A 130 19.82 8.20 -4.63
CA GLU A 130 20.91 7.62 -3.85
C GLU A 130 21.54 8.64 -2.89
N LYS A 131 21.74 9.88 -3.35
CA LYS A 131 22.27 10.95 -2.51
C LYS A 131 21.30 11.32 -1.39
N ILE A 132 19.99 11.40 -1.66
CA ILE A 132 18.96 11.63 -0.63
C ILE A 132 19.02 10.54 0.43
N TYR A 133 19.07 9.27 0.03
CA TYR A 133 19.17 8.15 0.97
C TYR A 133 20.46 8.21 1.79
N SER A 134 21.59 8.49 1.14
CA SER A 134 22.87 8.63 1.82
C SER A 134 22.89 9.78 2.85
N ILE A 135 22.21 10.90 2.60
CA ILE A 135 22.16 12.04 3.52
C ILE A 135 21.13 11.81 4.63
N SER A 136 19.99 11.18 4.31
CA SER A 136 18.88 11.01 5.24
C SER A 136 19.17 10.04 6.39
N GLU A 137 20.16 9.15 6.21
CA GLU A 137 20.50 8.06 7.15
C GLU A 137 19.29 7.17 7.53
N VAL A 138 18.26 7.11 6.67
CA VAL A 138 17.10 6.23 6.86
C VAL A 138 17.48 4.79 6.53
N GLU A 139 17.08 3.84 7.37
CA GLU A 139 17.31 2.42 7.15
C GLU A 139 16.25 1.87 6.18
N LEU A 140 16.60 1.80 4.90
CA LEU A 140 15.70 1.30 3.85
C LEU A 140 15.98 -0.18 3.55
N PRO A 141 14.93 -1.00 3.32
CA PRO A 141 15.10 -2.31 2.70
C PRO A 141 15.58 -2.13 1.26
N GLN A 142 15.91 -3.24 0.58
CA GLN A 142 16.28 -3.18 -0.83
C GLN A 142 15.14 -2.56 -1.66
N THR A 143 15.41 -1.40 -2.25
CA THR A 143 14.49 -0.67 -3.13
C THR A 143 14.75 -1.02 -4.58
N ASP A 144 13.70 -0.96 -5.38
CA ASP A 144 13.77 -0.97 -6.84
C ASP A 144 13.47 0.41 -7.38
N LEU A 145 14.03 0.72 -8.56
CA LEU A 145 13.79 1.97 -9.26
C LEU A 145 12.88 1.70 -10.44
N THR A 146 11.77 2.43 -10.51
CA THR A 146 10.77 2.30 -11.56
C THR A 146 10.58 3.65 -12.26
N GLU A 147 10.79 3.66 -13.57
CA GLU A 147 10.45 4.82 -14.40
C GLU A 147 8.94 5.09 -14.32
N VAL A 148 8.59 6.34 -14.02
CA VAL A 148 7.20 6.78 -13.99
C VAL A 148 6.82 7.29 -15.38
N THR A 149 5.92 6.57 -16.03
CA THR A 149 5.38 6.86 -17.36
C THR A 149 3.91 7.23 -17.26
N SER A 150 3.28 7.60 -18.37
CA SER A 150 1.83 7.86 -18.40
C SER A 150 0.99 6.65 -17.96
N GLU A 151 1.47 5.42 -18.18
CA GLU A 151 0.75 4.19 -17.87
C GLU A 151 0.69 3.87 -16.36
N ASN A 152 1.70 4.31 -15.60
CA ASN A 152 1.82 4.03 -14.17
C ASN A 152 1.79 5.30 -13.28
N SER A 153 1.80 6.50 -13.88
CA SER A 153 1.76 7.80 -13.20
C SER A 153 0.68 7.88 -12.13
N LYS A 154 -0.53 7.38 -12.42
CA LYS A 154 -1.63 7.35 -11.47
C LYS A 154 -1.33 6.57 -10.18
N TYR A 155 -0.54 5.49 -10.25
CA TYR A 155 -0.15 4.72 -9.07
C TYR A 155 0.91 5.43 -8.23
N PHE A 156 1.86 6.12 -8.86
CA PHE A 156 2.96 6.78 -8.16
C PHE A 156 2.58 8.19 -7.67
N LEU A 157 1.92 8.97 -8.52
CA LEU A 157 1.61 10.38 -8.31
C LEU A 157 0.15 10.61 -7.87
N GLY A 158 -0.69 9.58 -7.92
CA GLY A 158 -2.15 9.69 -7.68
C GLY A 158 -2.95 10.19 -8.88
N THR A 159 -2.28 10.67 -9.93
CA THR A 159 -2.91 11.33 -11.09
C THR A 159 -2.10 11.05 -12.36
N ASP A 160 -2.80 11.01 -13.50
CA ASP A 160 -2.27 10.90 -14.86
C ASP A 160 -2.39 12.24 -15.63
N ASN A 161 -2.83 13.31 -14.96
CA ASN A 161 -3.09 14.62 -15.55
C ASN A 161 -1.88 15.57 -15.57
N ILE A 162 -0.68 15.08 -15.22
CA ILE A 162 0.53 15.89 -15.14
C ILE A 162 1.46 15.50 -16.29
N GLU A 163 1.92 16.51 -17.02
CA GLU A 163 3.02 16.33 -17.97
C GLU A 163 4.36 16.72 -17.33
N PHE A 164 5.35 15.85 -17.45
CA PHE A 164 6.70 16.05 -16.92
C PHE A 164 7.76 15.63 -17.94
N ALA A 165 9.02 15.98 -17.69
CA ALA A 165 10.14 15.63 -18.57
C ALA A 165 10.60 14.19 -18.33
N GLU A 166 10.75 13.82 -17.05
CA GLU A 166 11.10 12.49 -16.57
C GLU A 166 10.65 12.34 -15.12
N ALA A 167 10.43 11.12 -14.67
CA ALA A 167 10.14 10.84 -13.27
C ALA A 167 10.58 9.41 -12.91
N LEU A 168 11.04 9.24 -11.66
CA LEU A 168 11.58 7.98 -11.16
C LEU A 168 11.06 7.75 -9.75
N ALA A 169 10.50 6.56 -9.52
CA ALA A 169 10.00 6.12 -8.23
C ALA A 169 10.94 5.07 -7.63
N SER A 170 11.17 5.17 -6.33
CA SER A 170 11.90 4.21 -5.52
C SER A 170 10.95 3.61 -4.49
N GLU A 171 10.72 2.30 -4.59
CA GLU A 171 9.85 1.53 -3.69
C GLU A 171 10.53 0.22 -3.25
N PRO A 172 10.23 -0.30 -2.05
CA PRO A 172 10.84 -1.54 -1.56
C PRO A 172 10.40 -2.75 -2.40
N LEU A 173 11.34 -3.62 -2.78
CA LEU A 173 11.05 -4.87 -3.51
C LEU A 173 10.11 -5.79 -2.73
N MET A 174 10.34 -5.89 -1.42
CA MET A 174 9.54 -6.66 -0.47
C MET A 174 9.61 -5.98 0.89
N GLY A 175 8.48 -5.87 1.58
CA GLY A 175 8.47 -5.29 2.92
C GLY A 175 7.08 -5.16 3.53
N SER A 176 7.06 -4.76 4.79
CA SER A 176 5.85 -4.35 5.53
C SER A 176 6.01 -2.94 6.11
N THR A 177 6.85 -2.14 5.47
CA THR A 177 7.06 -0.72 5.78
C THR A 177 6.56 0.08 4.58
N PRO A 178 5.68 1.07 4.78
CA PRO A 178 5.25 1.94 3.70
C PRO A 178 6.38 2.90 3.34
N HIS A 179 6.90 2.77 2.12
CA HIS A 179 7.96 3.61 1.57
C HIS A 179 7.72 3.83 0.08
N SER A 180 7.69 5.09 -0.34
CA SER A 180 7.69 5.52 -1.73
C SER A 180 8.36 6.89 -1.81
N LEU A 181 9.42 7.00 -2.59
CA LEU A 181 10.04 8.28 -2.93
C LEU A 181 9.97 8.44 -4.45
N VAL A 182 9.33 9.50 -4.91
CA VAL A 182 9.20 9.78 -6.34
C VAL A 182 9.85 11.14 -6.63
N LEU A 183 10.82 11.15 -7.52
CA LEU A 183 11.32 12.37 -8.13
C LEU A 183 10.66 12.59 -9.48
N LEU A 184 10.30 13.83 -9.76
CA LEU A 184 9.69 14.26 -11.01
C LEU A 184 10.35 15.56 -11.45
N ARG A 185 10.92 15.56 -12.66
CA ARG A 185 11.47 16.76 -13.27
C ARG A 185 10.41 17.40 -14.17
N ALA A 186 9.96 18.58 -13.80
CA ALA A 186 8.95 19.31 -14.57
C ALA A 186 9.55 19.89 -15.86
N LYS A 187 8.69 20.04 -16.88
CA LYS A 187 9.05 20.69 -18.14
C LYS A 187 9.36 22.18 -17.92
N ASP A 188 10.16 22.76 -18.79
CA ASP A 188 10.44 24.20 -18.76
C ASP A 188 9.16 25.03 -18.85
N GLY A 189 8.99 25.96 -17.90
CA GLY A 189 7.82 26.84 -17.83
C GLY A 189 6.55 26.18 -17.26
N ALA A 190 6.63 24.96 -16.75
CA ALA A 190 5.53 24.33 -16.03
C ALA A 190 5.21 25.05 -14.71
N ASP A 191 3.94 25.03 -14.29
CA ASP A 191 3.52 25.55 -13.00
C ASP A 191 3.80 24.52 -11.90
N ILE A 192 4.91 24.70 -11.18
CA ILE A 192 5.37 23.76 -10.15
C ILE A 192 4.39 23.68 -8.98
N ASP A 193 3.76 24.78 -8.59
CA ASP A 193 2.83 24.79 -7.46
C ASP A 193 1.52 24.08 -7.82
N GLU A 194 1.03 24.24 -9.06
CA GLU A 194 -0.09 23.47 -9.59
C GLU A 194 0.21 21.97 -9.61
N ILE A 195 1.39 21.57 -10.11
CA ILE A 195 1.80 20.16 -10.14
C ILE A 195 1.86 19.57 -8.74
N LYS A 196 2.50 20.26 -7.78
CA LYS A 196 2.57 19.82 -6.39
C LYS A 196 1.19 19.67 -5.77
N ALA A 197 0.29 20.63 -6.02
CA ALA A 197 -1.08 20.58 -5.52
C ALA A 197 -1.86 19.40 -6.11
N GLU A 198 -1.74 19.16 -7.42
CA GLU A 198 -2.37 18.03 -8.11
C GLU A 198 -1.88 16.69 -7.53
N ILE A 199 -0.57 16.52 -7.32
CA ILE A 199 -0.03 15.31 -6.66
C ILE A 199 -0.57 15.18 -5.24
N LYS A 200 -0.42 16.24 -4.43
CA LYS A 200 -0.76 16.22 -3.00
C LYS A 200 -2.24 15.93 -2.75
N ASN A 201 -3.13 16.38 -3.64
CA ASN A 201 -4.57 16.18 -3.51
C ASN A 201 -5.03 14.79 -3.96
N ASN A 202 -4.28 14.11 -4.82
CA ASN A 202 -4.72 12.86 -5.45
C ASN A 202 -3.94 11.62 -5.01
N VAL A 203 -2.73 11.78 -4.47
CA VAL A 203 -1.92 10.65 -3.98
C VAL A 203 -2.64 9.92 -2.84
N ASP A 204 -2.69 8.58 -2.90
CA ASP A 204 -3.31 7.74 -1.88
C ASP A 204 -2.23 7.19 -0.91
N PRO A 205 -2.17 7.67 0.35
CA PRO A 205 -1.23 7.16 1.35
C PRO A 205 -1.49 5.70 1.75
N ARG A 206 -2.63 5.12 1.36
CA ARG A 206 -3.03 3.72 1.63
C ARG A 206 -3.12 2.87 0.38
N LYS A 207 -2.37 3.23 -0.67
CA LYS A 207 -2.30 2.44 -1.92
C LYS A 207 -1.82 0.99 -1.72
N TRP A 208 -1.13 0.69 -0.62
CA TRP A 208 -0.72 -0.68 -0.27
C TRP A 208 -1.74 -1.38 0.62
N ILE A 209 -1.99 -2.66 0.35
CA ILE A 209 -3.05 -3.44 1.03
C ILE A 209 -2.81 -3.57 2.54
N CYS A 210 -1.56 -3.75 2.97
CA CYS A 210 -1.22 -4.09 4.35
C CYS A 210 -0.78 -2.88 5.19
N VAL A 211 -0.35 -1.79 4.53
CA VAL A 211 0.34 -0.66 5.15
C VAL A 211 -0.06 0.64 4.49
N GLY A 212 0.13 1.75 5.20
CA GLY A 212 -0.06 3.07 4.65
C GLY A 212 0.68 4.10 5.47
N VAL A 213 0.83 5.28 4.90
CA VAL A 213 1.48 6.43 5.55
C VAL A 213 0.41 7.31 6.17
N ASP A 214 0.70 7.91 7.32
CA ASP A 214 -0.13 8.97 7.87
C ASP A 214 -0.21 10.13 6.85
N PRO A 215 -1.39 10.65 6.48
CA PRO A 215 -1.50 11.77 5.54
C PRO A 215 -0.64 12.99 5.91
N GLU A 216 -0.36 13.21 7.20
CA GLU A 216 0.53 14.27 7.67
C GLU A 216 1.99 14.04 7.30
N LYS A 217 2.39 12.77 7.11
CA LYS A 217 3.74 12.36 6.71
C LYS A 217 3.92 12.23 5.20
N VAL A 218 2.88 12.49 4.40
CA VAL A 218 3.04 12.62 2.95
C VAL A 218 3.56 14.01 2.63
N ILE A 219 4.73 14.11 2.00
CA ILE A 219 5.36 15.38 1.66
C ILE A 219 5.44 15.52 0.15
N VAL A 220 5.06 16.69 -0.37
CA VAL A 220 5.27 17.07 -1.77
C VAL A 220 5.94 18.43 -1.76
N ASP A 221 7.16 18.51 -2.28
CA ASP A 221 7.95 19.74 -2.31
C ASP A 221 8.83 19.82 -3.55
N ASN A 222 9.61 20.89 -3.73
CA ASN A 222 10.49 21.04 -4.87
C ASN A 222 11.77 21.84 -4.58
N ILE A 223 12.79 21.60 -5.41
CA ILE A 223 13.90 22.52 -5.64
C ILE A 223 13.91 22.84 -7.13
N ASP A 224 13.77 24.12 -7.47
CA ASP A 224 13.63 24.58 -8.86
C ASP A 224 12.52 23.80 -9.59
N ASN A 225 12.84 23.11 -10.68
CA ASN A 225 11.89 22.27 -11.44
C ASN A 225 11.86 20.80 -11.00
N LEU A 226 12.66 20.40 -10.00
CA LEU A 226 12.68 19.04 -9.47
C LEU A 226 11.71 18.94 -8.29
N ILE A 227 10.65 18.16 -8.47
CA ILE A 227 9.61 17.90 -7.48
C ILE A 227 9.89 16.56 -6.82
N ILE A 228 9.70 16.49 -5.51
CA ILE A 228 9.76 15.26 -4.73
C ILE A 228 8.38 14.96 -4.13
N LEU A 229 7.96 13.71 -4.20
CA LEU A 229 6.88 13.12 -3.41
C LEU A 229 7.49 12.09 -2.47
N ILE A 230 7.19 12.21 -1.18
CA ILE A 230 7.65 11.30 -0.13
C ILE A 230 6.45 10.73 0.58
N MET A 231 6.34 9.41 0.60
CA MET A 231 5.42 8.66 1.44
C MET A 231 6.22 7.68 2.27
N ASP A 232 6.63 8.12 3.46
CA ASP A 232 7.44 7.30 4.38
C ASP A 232 7.14 7.67 5.84
N ASN A 233 7.40 6.75 6.77
CA ASN A 233 7.27 7.00 8.20
C ASN A 233 8.30 8.00 8.76
N GLU A 234 9.46 8.12 8.10
CA GLU A 234 10.58 9.02 8.38
C GLU A 234 10.69 10.13 7.31
N SER A 235 9.56 10.52 6.72
CA SER A 235 9.51 11.46 5.59
C SER A 235 10.21 12.80 5.86
N GLU A 236 10.22 13.29 7.10
CA GLU A 236 10.94 14.49 7.51
C GLU A 236 12.44 14.40 7.20
N LYS A 237 13.09 13.26 7.50
CA LYS A 237 14.52 13.07 7.24
C LYS A 237 14.84 13.06 5.74
N LEU A 238 13.99 12.37 4.97
CA LEU A 238 14.13 12.33 3.51
C LEU A 238 13.90 13.72 2.89
N HIS A 239 12.97 14.49 3.44
CA HIS A 239 12.69 15.86 2.99
C HIS A 239 13.84 16.81 3.32
N GLU A 240 14.38 16.77 4.54
CA GLU A 240 15.54 17.55 4.94
C GLU A 240 16.77 17.22 4.08
N ALA A 241 17.00 15.93 3.81
CA ALA A 241 18.05 15.47 2.90
C ALA A 241 17.88 16.03 1.49
N PHE A 242 16.66 15.96 0.94
CA PHE A 242 16.34 16.57 -0.35
C PHE A 242 16.62 18.07 -0.37
N LEU A 243 16.10 18.83 0.60
CA LEU A 243 16.28 20.28 0.69
C LEU A 243 17.76 20.69 0.84
N SER A 244 18.60 19.84 1.46
CA SER A 244 20.03 20.07 1.60
C SER A 244 20.81 20.03 0.28
N LEU A 245 20.22 19.47 -0.79
CA LEU A 245 20.82 19.46 -2.13
C LEU A 245 20.83 20.85 -2.78
N LYS A 246 20.06 21.80 -2.24
CA LYS A 246 20.06 23.20 -2.68
C LYS A 246 21.37 23.87 -2.26
N LYS A 247 22.11 24.37 -3.24
CA LYS A 247 23.35 25.12 -3.04
C LYS A 247 23.12 26.58 -2.63
#